data_AF-A0A8H7Y6F0-F1
#
_entry.id   AF-A0A8H7Y6F0-F1
#
_cell.length_a   1.000
_cell.length_b   1.000
_cell.length_c   1.000
_cell.angle_alpha   90.00
_cell.angle_beta   90.00
_cell.angle_gamma   90.00
#
_symmetry.space_group_name_H-M   'P 1'
#
loop_
_entity.id
_entity.type
_entity.pdbx_description
1 polymer ?
#
loop_
_entity_poly.entity_id
_entity_poly.type
_entity_poly.pdbx_seq_one_letter_code
_entity_poly.pdbx_strand_id
1 'polypeptide(L)'
;MSYPNALFSTFAFVGFMMCLVTFPWQLEAWNSGTCVFMIWAGLGCLNLFINSIVWSHNAINWSPIWCDISTKFSIGLNVAVPAAGLCIARRLYHISSLQSVTVTQDVKRRHVLVDLLIGIGLPVLEMILHYIVQGHRFDIFEDVGCVPSTYFTPVALVIVTLPPLIIGLISAVYATLNIVQFRRLRSRINEFPGYSNLTTTRFLHFMCLSSAEIMFTVPLAAYNLYVAISIMNPWISWADTHYDFSRVELVLAYFWRQDPNTVRVIEFNRWVVVFCAFVFFAFFGLTAQSRKNYSLLFRVVFRRVNLFSLRMAQRANLTPLAFQSAGKRRDDTDITPSTQHTRNDCLGELSYAEKGPTSTYEGTDSHNSHIQ
;
A
#
# COMPACT_ATOMS: atom_id res chain seq x y z
N MET A 1 -1.54 -33.62 -3.81
CA MET A 1 -2.64 -33.13 -4.67
C MET A 1 -2.32 -31.69 -5.01
N SER A 2 -2.05 -31.41 -6.29
CA SER A 2 -1.83 -30.03 -6.73
C SER A 2 -3.19 -29.36 -6.88
N TYR A 3 -3.37 -28.21 -6.22
CA TYR A 3 -4.57 -27.41 -6.39
C TYR A 3 -4.51 -26.71 -7.77
N PRO A 4 -5.65 -26.31 -8.36
CA PRO A 4 -5.65 -25.65 -9.66
C PRO A 4 -4.94 -24.28 -9.62
N ASN A 5 -4.06 -23.98 -10.58
CA ASN A 5 -3.35 -22.70 -10.65
C ASN A 5 -4.31 -21.47 -10.73
N ALA A 6 -5.52 -21.68 -11.26
CA ALA A 6 -6.61 -20.69 -11.25
C ALA A 6 -7.04 -20.27 -9.84
N LEU A 7 -6.99 -21.19 -8.86
CA LEU A 7 -7.30 -20.89 -7.47
C LEU A 7 -6.31 -19.86 -6.91
N PHE A 8 -5.01 -20.14 -7.05
CA PHE A 8 -3.96 -19.21 -6.63
C PHE A 8 -4.10 -17.86 -7.32
N SER A 9 -4.30 -17.85 -8.64
CA SER A 9 -4.48 -16.62 -9.42
C SER A 9 -5.64 -15.77 -8.86
N THR A 10 -6.76 -16.41 -8.51
CA THR A 10 -7.92 -15.72 -7.93
C THR A 10 -7.56 -15.08 -6.59
N PHE A 11 -6.92 -15.83 -5.68
CA PHE A 11 -6.52 -15.30 -4.38
C PHE A 11 -5.46 -14.19 -4.49
N ALA A 12 -4.50 -14.30 -5.39
CA ALA A 12 -3.52 -13.26 -5.65
C ALA A 12 -4.18 -11.96 -6.16
N PHE A 13 -5.11 -12.07 -7.11
CA PHE A 13 -5.87 -10.90 -7.58
C PHE A 13 -6.73 -10.26 -6.49
N VAL A 14 -7.42 -11.07 -5.69
CA VAL A 14 -8.20 -10.59 -4.55
C VAL A 14 -7.30 -9.89 -3.53
N GLY A 15 -6.13 -10.45 -3.23
CA GLY A 15 -5.14 -9.85 -2.35
C GLY A 15 -4.68 -8.47 -2.83
N PHE A 16 -4.40 -8.33 -4.13
CA PHE A 16 -4.09 -7.04 -4.75
C PHE A 16 -5.23 -6.03 -4.58
N MET A 17 -6.48 -6.43 -4.86
CA MET A 17 -7.64 -5.56 -4.70
C MET A 17 -7.88 -5.14 -3.25
N MET A 18 -7.67 -6.05 -2.28
CA MET A 18 -7.73 -5.73 -0.85
C MET A 18 -6.74 -4.63 -0.48
N CYS A 19 -5.48 -4.75 -0.90
CA CYS A 19 -4.46 -3.73 -0.66
C CYS A 19 -4.84 -2.38 -1.28
N LEU A 20 -5.30 -2.36 -2.54
CA LEU A 20 -5.72 -1.15 -3.24
C LEU A 20 -6.88 -0.43 -2.52
N VAL A 21 -7.89 -1.18 -2.06
CA VAL A 21 -9.05 -0.61 -1.37
C VAL A 21 -8.64 0.03 -0.03
N THR A 22 -7.70 -0.57 0.69
CA THR A 22 -7.23 -0.04 1.98
C THR A 22 -6.23 1.12 1.85
N PHE A 23 -5.56 1.25 0.70
CA PHE A 23 -4.43 2.16 0.52
C PHE A 23 -4.75 3.65 0.77
N PRO A 24 -5.79 4.26 0.16
CA PRO A 24 -6.04 5.70 0.27
C PRO A 24 -6.24 6.17 1.72
N TRP A 25 -6.89 5.35 2.53
CA TRP A 25 -7.23 5.69 3.92
C TRP A 25 -6.01 5.68 4.84
N GLN A 26 -5.04 4.80 4.58
CA GLN A 26 -3.79 4.80 5.36
C GLN A 26 -2.87 5.95 4.93
N LEU A 27 -2.94 6.36 3.66
CA LEU A 27 -2.21 7.51 3.15
C LEU A 27 -2.71 8.80 3.83
N GLU A 28 -4.03 8.97 3.95
CA GLU A 28 -4.65 10.08 4.70
C GLU A 28 -4.24 10.09 6.18
N ALA A 29 -4.04 8.92 6.79
CA ALA A 29 -3.55 8.77 8.16
C ALA A 29 -2.03 8.98 8.33
N TRP A 30 -1.33 9.39 7.26
CA TRP A 30 0.13 9.60 7.22
C TRP A 30 0.91 8.40 7.75
N ASN A 31 0.42 7.18 7.46
CA ASN A 31 1.02 5.95 7.94
C ASN A 31 1.98 5.35 6.92
N SER A 32 3.15 5.97 6.81
CA SER A 32 4.26 5.60 5.93
C SER A 32 4.53 4.09 5.94
N GLY A 33 4.79 3.50 7.11
CA GLY A 33 5.08 2.06 7.22
C GLY A 33 4.00 1.15 6.64
N THR A 34 2.72 1.43 6.94
CA THR A 34 1.61 0.65 6.35
C THR A 34 1.41 0.92 4.86
N CYS A 35 1.64 2.15 4.40
CA CYS A 35 1.53 2.48 2.98
C CYS A 35 2.57 1.72 2.18
N VAL A 36 3.83 1.72 2.66
CA VAL A 36 4.92 0.95 2.06
C VAL A 36 4.58 -0.54 2.05
N PHE A 37 4.10 -1.10 3.17
CA PHE A 37 3.68 -2.51 3.24
C PHE A 37 2.64 -2.85 2.17
N MET A 38 1.57 -2.04 2.06
CA MET A 38 0.49 -2.30 1.10
C MET A 38 0.93 -2.14 -0.35
N ILE A 39 1.82 -1.19 -0.66
CA ILE A 39 2.37 -1.04 -2.01
C ILE A 39 3.15 -2.30 -2.38
N TRP A 40 4.07 -2.74 -1.53
CA TRP A 40 4.88 -3.93 -1.80
C TRP A 40 4.05 -5.21 -1.84
N ALA A 41 3.20 -5.46 -0.85
CA ALA A 41 2.35 -6.66 -0.82
C ALA A 41 1.34 -6.67 -1.98
N GLY A 42 0.74 -5.52 -2.30
CA GLY A 42 -0.19 -5.38 -3.42
C GLY A 42 0.49 -5.60 -4.76
N LEU A 43 1.60 -4.93 -5.04
CA LEU A 43 2.38 -5.13 -6.25
C LEU A 43 2.95 -6.56 -6.34
N GLY A 44 3.30 -7.17 -5.21
CA GLY A 44 3.70 -8.59 -5.14
C GLY A 44 2.58 -9.54 -5.50
N CYS A 45 1.37 -9.31 -4.98
CA CYS A 45 0.18 -10.07 -5.39
C CYS A 45 -0.10 -9.90 -6.89
N LEU A 46 0.00 -8.69 -7.43
CA LEU A 46 -0.17 -8.43 -8.86
C LEU A 46 0.92 -9.12 -9.70
N ASN A 47 2.17 -9.06 -9.25
CA ASN A 47 3.29 -9.73 -9.91
C ASN A 47 3.02 -11.24 -10.01
N LEU A 48 2.70 -11.87 -8.88
CA LEU A 48 2.41 -13.30 -8.81
C LEU A 48 1.17 -13.71 -9.63
N PHE A 49 0.14 -12.86 -9.66
CA PHE A 49 -1.05 -13.08 -10.48
C PHE A 49 -0.74 -13.06 -11.99
N ILE A 50 0.06 -12.10 -12.46
CA ILE A 50 0.46 -12.03 -13.86
C ILE A 50 1.31 -13.26 -14.22
N ASN A 51 2.27 -13.59 -13.36
CA ASN A 51 3.13 -14.77 -13.55
C ASN A 51 2.32 -16.07 -13.62
N SER A 52 1.32 -16.25 -12.74
CA SER A 52 0.50 -17.47 -12.75
C SER A 52 -0.41 -17.59 -13.96
N ILE A 53 -0.87 -16.48 -14.56
CA ILE A 53 -1.68 -16.49 -15.78
C ILE A 53 -0.83 -16.74 -17.02
N VAL A 54 0.25 -15.98 -17.20
CA VAL A 54 1.06 -16.01 -18.43
C VAL A 54 1.74 -17.36 -18.61
N TRP A 55 2.23 -17.96 -17.53
CA TRP A 55 2.92 -19.26 -17.54
C TRP A 55 2.03 -20.43 -17.14
N SER A 56 0.71 -20.30 -17.26
CA SER A 56 -0.19 -21.44 -17.06
C SER A 56 0.04 -22.49 -18.16
N HIS A 57 0.37 -23.72 -17.76
CA HIS A 57 0.63 -24.86 -18.66
C HIS A 57 1.73 -24.63 -19.70
N ASN A 58 2.65 -23.69 -19.46
CA ASN A 58 3.79 -23.45 -20.34
C ASN A 58 4.96 -22.81 -19.58
N ALA A 59 6.19 -23.05 -20.05
CA ALA A 59 7.42 -22.44 -19.53
C ALA A 59 8.13 -21.60 -20.60
N ILE A 60 7.44 -21.16 -21.66
CA ILE A 60 8.07 -20.44 -22.77
C ILE A 60 8.38 -19.00 -22.32
N ASN A 61 9.54 -18.48 -22.70
CA ASN A 61 9.92 -17.10 -22.42
C ASN A 61 9.23 -16.10 -23.37
N TRP A 62 7.94 -15.82 -23.15
CA TRP A 62 7.16 -14.89 -23.96
C TRP A 62 7.53 -13.42 -23.74
N SER A 63 7.93 -13.06 -22.51
CA SER A 63 8.20 -11.67 -22.13
C SER A 63 9.45 -11.59 -21.23
N PRO A 64 10.64 -11.53 -21.84
CA PRO A 64 11.91 -11.44 -21.10
C PRO A 64 12.00 -10.19 -20.22
N ILE A 65 11.50 -9.05 -20.74
CA ILE A 65 11.52 -7.76 -20.01
C ILE A 65 10.66 -7.83 -18.75
N TRP A 66 9.49 -8.50 -18.83
CA TRP A 66 8.66 -8.72 -17.65
C TRP A 66 9.39 -9.58 -16.62
N CYS A 67 10.05 -10.65 -17.04
CA CYS A 67 10.80 -11.50 -16.11
C CYS A 67 11.96 -10.78 -15.43
N ASP A 68 12.70 -9.91 -16.12
CA ASP A 68 13.75 -9.10 -15.49
C ASP A 68 13.19 -8.22 -14.37
N ILE A 69 12.04 -7.57 -14.61
CA ILE A 69 11.39 -6.70 -13.63
C ILE A 69 10.79 -7.53 -12.48
N SER A 70 10.05 -8.59 -12.81
CA SER A 70 9.36 -9.47 -11.87
C SER A 70 10.33 -10.11 -10.88
N THR A 71 11.44 -10.67 -11.38
CA THR A 71 12.42 -11.37 -10.53
C THR A 71 13.15 -10.43 -9.59
N LYS A 72 13.57 -9.25 -10.08
CA LYS A 72 14.15 -8.21 -9.22
C LYS A 72 13.15 -7.71 -8.19
N PHE A 73 11.91 -7.48 -8.59
CA PHE A 73 10.86 -7.08 -7.67
C PHE A 73 10.63 -8.13 -6.58
N SER A 74 10.64 -9.42 -6.93
CA SER A 74 10.51 -10.53 -5.96
C SER A 74 11.66 -10.59 -4.94
N ILE A 75 12.89 -10.24 -5.35
CA ILE A 75 14.02 -10.09 -4.42
C ILE A 75 13.75 -8.92 -3.45
N GLY A 76 13.42 -7.74 -3.98
CA GLY A 76 13.11 -6.58 -3.13
C GLY A 76 11.94 -6.85 -2.17
N LEU A 77 10.92 -7.60 -2.60
CA LEU A 77 9.76 -7.94 -1.80
C LEU A 77 10.13 -8.74 -0.52
N ASN A 78 11.11 -9.64 -0.61
CA ASN A 78 11.54 -10.48 0.52
C ASN A 78 12.03 -9.66 1.72
N VAL A 79 12.65 -8.50 1.46
CA VAL A 79 13.11 -7.58 2.51
C VAL A 79 12.16 -6.42 2.74
N ALA A 80 11.40 -6.01 1.73
CA ALA A 80 10.44 -4.93 1.87
C ALA A 80 9.34 -5.24 2.90
N VAL A 81 8.84 -6.48 2.92
CA VAL A 81 7.80 -6.92 3.87
C VAL A 81 8.27 -6.78 5.32
N PRO A 82 9.40 -7.39 5.75
CA PRO A 82 9.92 -7.22 7.11
C PRO A 82 10.37 -5.78 7.39
N ALA A 83 10.95 -5.07 6.42
CA ALA A 83 11.36 -3.66 6.60
C ALA A 83 10.14 -2.75 6.86
N ALA A 84 9.03 -2.98 6.16
CA ALA A 84 7.79 -2.26 6.39
C ALA A 84 7.17 -2.63 7.76
N GLY A 85 7.28 -3.90 8.17
CA GLY A 85 6.92 -4.36 9.52
C GLY A 85 7.68 -3.59 10.61
N LEU A 86 9.00 -3.48 10.47
CA LEU A 86 9.86 -2.68 11.33
C LEU A 86 9.43 -1.21 11.39
N CYS A 87 9.11 -0.60 10.24
CA CYS A 87 8.63 0.79 10.20
C CYS A 87 7.32 0.97 10.99
N ILE A 88 6.40 0.01 10.87
CA ILE A 88 5.14 0.01 11.64
C ILE A 88 5.42 -0.10 13.14
N ALA A 89 6.28 -1.04 13.55
CA ALA A 89 6.65 -1.24 14.96
C ALA A 89 7.37 -0.01 15.56
N ARG A 90 8.28 0.60 14.78
CA ARG A 90 9.00 1.83 15.15
C ARG A 90 8.05 3.01 15.32
N ARG A 91 7.11 3.20 14.41
CA ARG A 91 6.11 4.28 14.50
C ARG A 91 5.23 4.10 15.73
N LEU A 92 4.79 2.88 16.00
CA LEU A 92 3.99 2.56 17.19
C LEU A 92 4.74 2.92 18.47
N TYR A 93 6.03 2.60 18.53
CA TYR A 93 6.87 2.89 19.67
C TYR A 93 6.96 4.39 19.93
N HIS A 94 7.23 5.20 18.91
CA HIS A 94 7.27 6.65 19.04
C HIS A 94 5.92 7.27 19.43
N ILE A 95 4.80 6.77 18.90
CA ILE A 95 3.46 7.25 19.30
C ILE A 95 3.19 6.92 20.77
N SER A 96 3.63 5.74 21.24
CA SER A 96 3.42 5.32 22.63
C SER A 96 4.33 6.05 23.63
N SER A 97 5.55 6.42 23.23
CA SER A 97 6.53 7.05 24.13
C SER A 97 6.39 8.57 24.23
N LEU A 98 5.83 9.23 23.21
CA LEU A 98 5.76 10.70 23.12
C LEU A 98 4.38 11.29 23.50
N GLN A 99 3.54 10.57 24.24
CA GLN A 99 2.16 10.97 24.53
C GLN A 99 1.99 12.32 25.27
N SER A 100 3.06 12.91 25.81
CA SER A 100 3.05 14.20 26.54
C SER A 100 3.66 15.38 25.78
N VAL A 101 4.19 15.20 24.56
CA VAL A 101 4.87 16.27 23.81
C VAL A 101 4.13 16.57 22.50
N THR A 102 3.92 17.86 22.21
CA THR A 102 3.34 18.31 20.94
C THR A 102 4.26 17.92 19.78
N VAL A 103 3.79 17.04 18.90
CA VAL A 103 4.58 16.58 17.74
C VAL A 103 4.54 17.66 16.64
N THR A 104 5.68 18.31 16.40
CA THR A 104 5.84 19.30 15.33
C THR A 104 5.77 18.65 13.94
N GLN A 105 5.46 19.44 12.91
CA GLN A 105 5.38 18.96 11.52
C GLN A 105 6.73 18.44 11.00
N ASP A 106 7.83 19.04 11.42
CA ASP A 106 9.18 18.63 11.00
C ASP A 106 9.56 17.25 11.55
N VAL A 107 9.16 16.97 12.80
CA VAL A 107 9.34 15.63 13.39
C VAL A 107 8.55 14.60 12.60
N LYS A 108 7.30 14.89 12.21
CA LYS A 108 6.50 13.98 11.36
C LYS A 108 7.17 13.72 10.01
N ARG A 109 7.67 14.75 9.34
CA ARG A 109 8.38 14.61 8.05
C ARG A 109 9.64 13.75 8.18
N ARG A 110 10.42 13.97 9.24
CA ARG A 110 11.62 13.16 9.52
C ARG A 110 11.28 11.69 9.77
N HIS A 111 10.19 11.40 10.48
CA HIS A 111 9.73 10.02 10.65
C HIS A 111 9.37 9.36 9.31
N VAL A 112 8.62 10.06 8.46
CA VAL A 112 8.26 9.56 7.13
C VAL A 112 9.50 9.32 6.28
N LEU A 113 10.46 10.25 6.26
CA LEU A 113 11.70 10.09 5.49
C LEU A 113 12.48 8.84 5.94
N VAL A 114 12.65 8.65 7.25
CA VAL A 114 13.33 7.46 7.78
C VAL A 114 12.58 6.18 7.42
N ASP A 115 11.24 6.18 7.50
CA ASP A 115 10.44 5.01 7.11
C ASP A 115 10.56 4.70 5.60
N LEU A 116 10.64 5.72 4.74
CA LEU A 116 10.83 5.52 3.30
C LEU A 116 12.24 5.00 2.99
N LEU A 117 13.27 5.50 3.68
CA LEU A 117 14.64 5.00 3.53
C LEU A 117 14.75 3.53 3.95
N ILE A 118 14.10 3.13 5.05
CA ILE A 118 14.09 1.74 5.51
C ILE A 118 13.22 0.87 4.60
N GLY A 119 11.99 1.28 4.32
CA GLY A 119 10.99 0.45 3.64
C GLY A 119 11.04 0.45 2.11
N ILE A 120 11.77 1.40 1.49
CA ILE A 120 11.99 1.45 0.03
C ILE A 120 13.49 1.44 -0.28
N GLY A 121 14.29 2.22 0.45
CA GLY A 121 15.73 2.32 0.21
C GLY A 121 16.46 0.99 0.39
N LEU A 122 16.20 0.25 1.48
CA LEU A 122 16.82 -1.06 1.71
C LEU A 122 16.44 -2.09 0.63
N PRO A 123 15.14 -2.30 0.30
CA PRO A 123 14.76 -3.20 -0.80
C PRO A 123 15.40 -2.84 -2.14
N VAL A 124 15.42 -1.55 -2.50
CA VAL A 124 16.03 -1.11 -3.77
C VAL A 124 17.53 -1.36 -3.77
N LEU A 125 18.22 -1.10 -2.65
CA LEU A 125 19.64 -1.39 -2.52
C LEU A 125 19.91 -2.89 -2.69
N GLU A 126 19.09 -3.75 -2.09
CA GLU A 126 19.23 -5.19 -2.24
C GLU A 126 18.93 -5.67 -3.67
N MET A 127 17.93 -5.11 -4.35
CA MET A 127 17.66 -5.42 -5.76
C MET A 127 18.90 -5.17 -6.64
N ILE A 128 19.66 -4.10 -6.34
CA ILE A 128 20.92 -3.77 -7.01
C ILE A 128 22.02 -4.75 -6.60
N LEU A 129 22.24 -4.94 -5.30
CA LEU A 129 23.31 -5.81 -4.78
C LEU A 129 23.12 -7.29 -5.15
N HIS A 130 21.88 -7.75 -5.33
CA HIS A 130 21.57 -9.10 -5.78
C HIS A 130 22.26 -9.44 -7.09
N TYR A 131 22.52 -8.46 -7.98
CA TYR A 131 23.23 -8.71 -9.22
C TYR A 131 24.60 -9.38 -8.98
N ILE A 132 25.27 -9.05 -7.86
CA ILE A 132 26.59 -9.62 -7.51
C ILE A 132 26.54 -11.14 -7.34
N VAL A 133 25.42 -11.65 -6.83
CA VAL A 133 25.24 -13.05 -6.42
C VAL A 133 24.25 -13.80 -7.31
N GLN A 134 23.90 -13.19 -8.44
CA GLN A 134 22.98 -13.74 -9.41
C GLN A 134 23.75 -14.65 -10.37
N GLY A 135 23.43 -15.95 -10.37
CA GLY A 135 24.15 -16.93 -11.21
C GLY A 135 23.81 -16.78 -12.70
N HIS A 136 22.55 -16.48 -12.99
CA HIS A 136 22.07 -16.24 -14.35
C HIS A 136 20.81 -15.38 -14.35
N ARG A 137 20.32 -15.01 -15.53
CA ARG A 137 19.32 -13.95 -15.71
C ARG A 137 18.05 -14.20 -14.91
N PHE A 138 17.41 -15.35 -15.06
CA PHE A 138 16.27 -15.81 -14.26
C PHE A 138 15.85 -17.21 -14.69
N ASP A 139 14.96 -17.81 -13.91
CA ASP A 139 14.31 -19.08 -14.20
C ASP A 139 12.85 -18.88 -14.53
N ILE A 140 12.30 -19.77 -15.34
CA ILE A 140 10.86 -19.85 -15.61
C ILE A 140 10.38 -21.24 -15.20
N PHE A 141 9.52 -21.28 -14.19
CA PHE A 141 8.86 -22.50 -13.74
C PHE A 141 7.45 -22.57 -14.32
N GLU A 142 7.11 -23.67 -14.97
CA GLU A 142 5.75 -23.91 -15.49
C GLU A 142 4.71 -23.80 -14.36
N ASP A 143 3.58 -23.13 -14.61
CA ASP A 143 2.50 -22.77 -13.66
C ASP A 143 2.87 -21.78 -12.54
N VAL A 144 4.13 -21.33 -12.48
CA VAL A 144 4.64 -20.40 -11.46
C VAL A 144 5.04 -19.07 -12.09
N GLY A 145 5.79 -19.10 -13.19
CA GLY A 145 6.34 -17.94 -13.91
C GLY A 145 7.79 -17.64 -13.57
N CYS A 146 8.18 -16.37 -13.64
CA CYS A 146 9.58 -15.97 -13.51
C CYS A 146 10.05 -15.99 -12.04
N VAL A 147 11.18 -16.64 -11.77
CA VAL A 147 11.80 -16.79 -10.45
C VAL A 147 13.25 -16.28 -10.50
N PRO A 148 13.72 -15.52 -9.49
CA PRO A 148 15.10 -15.07 -9.46
C PRO A 148 16.07 -16.24 -9.25
N SER A 149 17.18 -16.23 -9.98
CA SER A 149 18.30 -17.14 -9.76
C SER A 149 19.30 -16.50 -8.81
N THR A 150 19.54 -17.15 -7.67
CA THR A 150 20.53 -16.74 -6.67
C THR A 150 21.54 -17.85 -6.47
N TYR A 151 22.83 -17.55 -6.67
CA TYR A 151 23.89 -18.52 -6.43
C TYR A 151 24.30 -18.51 -4.97
N PHE A 152 23.94 -19.56 -4.23
CA PHE A 152 24.16 -19.68 -2.79
C PHE A 152 25.65 -19.78 -2.45
N THR A 153 26.23 -18.63 -2.12
CA THR A 153 27.63 -18.44 -1.73
C THR A 153 27.71 -17.67 -0.41
N PRO A 154 28.88 -17.60 0.27
CA PRO A 154 29.05 -16.74 1.45
C PRO A 154 28.65 -15.29 1.19
N VAL A 155 28.88 -14.78 -0.02
CA VAL A 155 28.49 -13.43 -0.44
C VAL A 155 26.97 -13.30 -0.51
N ALA A 156 26.27 -14.29 -1.09
CA ALA A 156 24.80 -14.32 -1.15
C ALA A 156 24.16 -14.37 0.24
N LEU A 157 24.79 -15.08 1.17
CA LEU A 157 24.33 -15.15 2.56
C LEU A 157 24.31 -13.76 3.20
N VAL A 158 25.36 -12.96 2.99
CA VAL A 158 25.44 -11.60 3.55
C VAL A 158 24.50 -10.64 2.84
N ILE A 159 24.37 -10.74 1.51
CA ILE A 159 23.61 -9.78 0.71
C ILE A 159 22.11 -10.04 0.74
N VAL A 160 21.67 -11.30 0.73
CA VAL A 160 20.26 -11.68 0.51
C VAL A 160 19.67 -12.39 1.73
N THR A 161 20.41 -13.31 2.35
CA THR A 161 19.84 -14.17 3.40
C THR A 161 19.82 -13.53 4.79
N LEU A 162 20.88 -12.79 5.16
CA LEU A 162 20.99 -12.14 6.47
C LEU A 162 20.10 -10.89 6.68
N PRO A 163 19.89 -10.00 5.69
CA PRO A 163 19.14 -8.77 5.93
C PRO A 163 17.72 -8.98 6.49
N PRO A 164 16.88 -9.91 5.99
CA PRO A 164 15.57 -10.18 6.58
C PRO A 164 15.66 -10.58 8.06
N LEU A 165 16.67 -11.37 8.44
CA LEU A 165 16.87 -11.81 9.82
C LEU A 165 17.27 -10.64 10.72
N ILE A 166 18.21 -9.81 10.28
CA ILE A 166 18.64 -8.63 11.04
C ILE A 166 17.48 -7.67 11.25
N ILE A 167 16.69 -7.40 10.19
CA ILE A 167 15.51 -6.54 10.26
C ILE A 167 14.47 -7.12 11.22
N GLY A 168 14.20 -8.43 11.14
CA GLY A 168 13.28 -9.12 12.04
C GLY A 168 13.73 -9.05 13.52
N LEU A 169 15.02 -9.21 13.80
CA LEU A 169 15.57 -9.08 15.16
C LEU A 169 15.45 -7.64 15.69
N ILE A 170 15.70 -6.62 14.86
CA ILE A 170 15.47 -5.22 15.24
C ILE A 170 13.98 -4.97 15.48
N SER A 171 13.09 -5.52 14.64
CA SER A 171 11.64 -5.45 14.82
C SER A 171 11.22 -6.08 16.15
N ALA A 172 11.83 -7.21 16.54
CA ALA A 172 11.61 -7.88 17.82
C ALA A 172 11.91 -7.00 19.04
N VAL A 173 12.98 -6.21 18.98
CA VAL A 173 13.30 -5.23 20.02
C VAL A 173 12.19 -4.19 20.12
N TYR A 174 11.76 -3.59 19.00
CA TYR A 174 10.68 -2.59 18.99
C TYR A 174 9.35 -3.16 19.49
N ALA A 175 8.96 -4.37 19.10
CA ALA A 175 7.73 -4.97 19.59
C ALA A 175 7.77 -5.24 21.10
N THR A 176 8.91 -5.71 21.62
CA THR A 176 9.09 -5.92 23.06
C THR A 176 8.90 -4.59 23.81
N LEU A 177 9.52 -3.51 23.30
CA LEU A 177 9.34 -2.17 23.86
C LEU A 177 7.89 -1.70 23.79
N ASN A 178 7.20 -1.93 22.66
CA ASN A 178 5.78 -1.59 22.50
C ASN A 178 4.89 -2.32 23.53
N ILE A 179 5.12 -3.62 23.75
CA ILE A 179 4.38 -4.40 24.75
C ILE A 179 4.61 -3.82 26.15
N VAL A 180 5.85 -3.52 26.52
CA VAL A 180 6.19 -2.92 27.82
C VAL A 180 5.48 -1.57 28.00
N GLN A 181 5.53 -0.69 26.99
CA GLN A 181 4.88 0.62 27.08
C GLN A 181 3.35 0.51 27.12
N PHE A 182 2.77 -0.44 26.37
CA PHE A 182 1.34 -0.70 26.43
C PHE A 182 0.91 -1.16 27.82
N ARG A 183 1.67 -2.06 28.45
CA ARG A 183 1.37 -2.52 29.81
C ARG A 183 1.40 -1.35 30.81
N ARG A 184 2.39 -0.46 30.69
CA ARG A 184 2.48 0.75 31.51
C ARG A 184 1.31 1.71 31.28
N LEU A 185 0.95 1.95 30.02
CA LEU A 185 -0.18 2.79 29.65
C LEU A 185 -1.50 2.21 30.17
N ARG A 186 -1.68 0.90 30.07
CA ARG A 186 -2.88 0.21 30.56
C ARG A 186 -3.02 0.31 32.08
N SER A 187 -1.92 0.19 32.83
CA SER A 187 -1.94 0.41 34.28
C SER A 187 -2.40 1.84 34.64
N ARG A 188 -1.89 2.87 33.95
CA ARG A 188 -2.32 4.26 34.17
C ARG A 188 -3.78 4.52 33.80
N ILE A 189 -4.29 3.89 32.74
CA ILE A 189 -5.71 4.00 32.36
C ILE A 189 -6.60 3.31 33.40
N ASN A 190 -6.18 2.18 33.95
CA ASN A 190 -6.91 1.51 35.03
C ASN A 190 -6.97 2.37 36.31
N GLU A 191 -5.98 3.23 36.54
CA GLU A 191 -5.99 4.21 37.65
C GLU A 191 -6.97 5.37 37.40
N PHE A 192 -7.32 5.68 36.14
CA PHE A 192 -8.24 6.77 35.78
C PHE A 192 -9.30 6.33 34.74
N PRO A 193 -10.39 5.66 35.18
CA PRO A 193 -11.37 4.98 34.30
C PRO A 193 -12.24 5.87 33.38
N GLY A 194 -11.90 7.16 33.19
CA GLY A 194 -12.59 8.09 32.29
C GLY A 194 -11.90 8.37 30.94
N TYR A 195 -10.66 7.88 30.74
CA TYR A 195 -9.89 8.16 29.52
C TYR A 195 -10.18 7.15 28.40
N SER A 196 -10.54 7.68 27.23
CA SER A 196 -11.13 7.05 26.03
C SER A 196 -10.71 5.61 25.65
N ASN A 197 -11.70 4.74 25.40
CA ASN A 197 -11.53 3.37 24.90
C ASN A 197 -11.16 3.26 23.40
N LEU A 198 -11.38 4.31 22.59
CA LEU A 198 -11.25 4.26 21.12
C LEU A 198 -9.80 4.20 20.62
N THR A 199 -8.85 4.75 21.37
CA THR A 199 -7.41 4.76 21.04
C THR A 199 -6.77 3.39 21.25
N THR A 200 -7.35 2.57 22.14
CA THR A 200 -6.82 1.25 22.54
C THR A 200 -6.95 0.22 21.42
N THR A 201 -8.09 0.15 20.72
CA THR A 201 -8.32 -0.89 19.69
C THR A 201 -7.38 -0.74 18.49
N ARG A 202 -7.18 0.48 18.00
CA ARG A 202 -6.23 0.75 16.91
C ARG A 202 -4.81 0.38 17.32
N PHE A 203 -4.42 0.73 18.54
CA PHE A 203 -3.11 0.41 19.08
C PHE A 203 -2.90 -1.11 19.22
N LEU A 204 -3.92 -1.84 19.67
CA LEU A 204 -3.90 -3.30 19.76
C LEU A 204 -3.74 -3.96 18.39
N HIS A 205 -4.39 -3.46 17.33
CA HIS A 205 -4.20 -4.01 15.98
C HIS A 205 -2.74 -3.91 15.52
N PHE A 206 -2.09 -2.77 15.76
CA PHE A 206 -0.67 -2.61 15.43
C PHE A 206 0.25 -3.50 16.28
N MET A 207 -0.06 -3.67 17.57
CA MET A 207 0.70 -4.61 18.42
C MET A 207 0.54 -6.05 17.97
N CYS A 208 -0.69 -6.52 17.73
CA CYS A 208 -0.94 -7.88 17.23
C CYS A 208 -0.25 -8.12 15.89
N LEU A 209 -0.29 -7.15 14.97
CA LEU A 209 0.42 -7.24 13.69
C LEU A 209 1.92 -7.35 13.89
N SER A 210 2.51 -6.51 14.74
CA SER A 210 3.95 -6.53 15.02
C SER A 210 4.38 -7.82 15.71
N SER A 211 3.59 -8.34 16.64
CA SER A 211 3.85 -9.64 17.28
C SER A 211 3.75 -10.80 16.31
N ALA A 212 2.73 -10.80 15.43
CA ALA A 212 2.58 -11.81 14.39
C ALA A 212 3.76 -11.77 13.41
N GLU A 213 4.19 -10.58 13.00
CA GLU A 213 5.34 -10.38 12.13
C GLU A 213 6.59 -11.05 12.71
N ILE A 214 6.94 -10.79 13.97
CA ILE A 214 8.12 -11.40 14.61
C ILE A 214 8.02 -12.92 14.70
N MET A 215 6.82 -13.42 15.08
CA MET A 215 6.57 -14.85 15.25
C MET A 215 6.74 -15.63 13.94
N PHE A 216 6.54 -14.99 12.79
CA PHE A 216 6.71 -15.62 11.48
C PHE A 216 8.04 -15.27 10.82
N THR A 217 8.43 -13.98 10.78
CA THR A 217 9.63 -13.49 10.09
C THR A 217 10.91 -14.07 10.69
N VAL A 218 11.09 -14.02 12.01
CA VAL A 218 12.38 -14.41 12.63
C VAL A 218 12.64 -15.91 12.48
N PRO A 219 11.68 -16.81 12.80
CA PRO A 219 11.89 -18.25 12.58
C PRO A 219 12.08 -18.60 11.11
N LEU A 220 11.32 -17.99 10.21
CA LEU A 220 11.45 -18.23 8.77
C LEU A 220 12.82 -17.78 8.24
N ALA A 221 13.28 -16.59 8.63
CA ALA A 221 14.58 -16.07 8.21
C ALA A 221 15.73 -16.91 8.80
N ALA A 222 15.60 -17.38 10.04
CA ALA A 222 16.58 -18.28 10.66
C ALA A 222 16.62 -19.65 9.96
N TYR A 223 15.46 -20.18 9.57
CA TYR A 223 15.38 -21.41 8.77
C TYR A 223 16.01 -21.24 7.38
N ASN A 224 15.70 -20.15 6.68
CA ASN A 224 16.32 -19.84 5.39
C ASN A 224 17.84 -19.69 5.50
N LEU A 225 18.34 -19.12 6.60
CA LEU A 225 19.77 -19.05 6.88
C LEU A 225 20.38 -20.45 7.08
N TYR A 226 19.73 -21.31 7.86
CA TYR A 226 20.17 -22.69 8.05
C TYR A 226 20.25 -23.46 6.72
N VAL A 227 19.19 -23.36 5.89
CA VAL A 227 19.15 -24.01 4.57
C VAL A 227 20.25 -23.45 3.68
N ALA A 228 20.41 -22.12 3.60
CA ALA A 228 21.43 -21.49 2.78
C ALA A 228 22.86 -21.93 3.16
N ILE A 229 23.12 -22.13 4.45
CA ILE A 229 24.41 -22.67 4.94
C ILE A 229 24.59 -24.13 4.52
N SER A 230 23.54 -24.94 4.57
CA SER A 230 23.61 -26.38 4.25
C SER A 230 23.88 -26.70 2.77
N ILE A 231 23.53 -25.78 1.86
CA ILE A 231 23.67 -25.94 0.40
C ILE A 231 24.72 -25.00 -0.21
N MET A 232 25.53 -24.35 0.64
CA MET A 232 26.45 -23.29 0.24
C MET A 232 27.58 -23.82 -0.65
N ASN A 233 27.86 -23.09 -1.73
CA ASN A 233 29.01 -23.30 -2.60
C ASN A 233 30.09 -22.24 -2.35
N PRO A 234 31.38 -22.56 -2.56
CA PRO A 234 32.45 -21.57 -2.43
C PRO A 234 32.30 -20.47 -3.49
N TRP A 235 32.56 -19.22 -3.10
CA TRP A 235 32.64 -18.11 -4.07
C TRP A 235 34.04 -18.09 -4.69
N ILE A 236 34.14 -18.41 -5.98
CA ILE A 236 35.42 -18.51 -6.70
C ILE A 236 35.82 -17.13 -7.26
N SER A 237 34.99 -16.57 -8.15
CA SER A 237 35.23 -15.26 -8.76
C SER A 237 33.95 -14.68 -9.35
N TRP A 238 33.98 -13.38 -9.66
CA TRP A 238 32.91 -12.72 -10.40
C TRP A 238 32.62 -13.39 -11.76
N ALA A 239 33.69 -13.72 -12.49
CA ALA A 239 33.60 -14.32 -13.83
C ALA A 239 32.98 -15.72 -13.81
N ASP A 240 33.26 -16.48 -12.74
CA ASP A 240 32.67 -17.80 -12.51
C ASP A 240 31.17 -17.68 -12.17
N THR A 241 30.81 -16.79 -11.24
CA THR A 241 29.40 -16.57 -10.86
C THR A 241 28.55 -16.09 -12.04
N HIS A 242 29.12 -15.29 -12.95
CA HIS A 242 28.43 -14.74 -14.11
C HIS A 242 28.73 -15.50 -15.41
N TYR A 243 29.23 -16.73 -15.33
CA TYR A 243 29.47 -17.54 -16.52
C TYR A 243 28.15 -17.83 -17.23
N ASP A 244 28.07 -17.51 -18.52
CA ASP A 244 26.85 -17.63 -19.33
C ASP A 244 25.62 -16.93 -18.70
N PHE A 245 25.82 -15.74 -18.11
CA PHE A 245 24.80 -15.02 -17.35
C PHE A 245 23.46 -14.82 -18.09
N SER A 246 23.48 -14.67 -19.42
CA SER A 246 22.27 -14.42 -20.21
C SER A 246 21.35 -15.64 -20.36
N ARG A 247 21.79 -16.82 -19.91
CA ARG A 247 20.97 -18.04 -19.95
C ARG A 247 19.70 -17.88 -19.11
N VAL A 248 18.64 -18.51 -19.60
CA VAL A 248 17.34 -18.57 -18.93
C VAL A 248 16.98 -20.05 -18.79
N GLU A 249 16.83 -20.53 -17.57
CA GLU A 249 16.46 -21.92 -17.31
C GLU A 249 14.94 -22.08 -17.39
N LEU A 250 14.49 -23.05 -18.18
CA LEU A 250 13.06 -23.34 -18.36
C LEU A 250 12.76 -24.69 -17.70
N VAL A 251 12.01 -24.66 -16.61
CA VAL A 251 11.73 -25.85 -15.79
C VAL A 251 10.25 -26.23 -15.91
N LEU A 252 10.00 -27.35 -16.62
CA LEU A 252 8.66 -27.90 -16.80
C LEU A 252 8.07 -28.41 -15.48
N ALA A 253 6.75 -28.42 -15.39
CA ALA A 253 5.99 -28.85 -14.22
C ALA A 253 6.30 -30.28 -13.81
N TYR A 254 6.61 -31.14 -14.77
CA TYR A 254 7.04 -32.49 -14.49
C TYR A 254 8.33 -32.55 -13.66
N PHE A 255 9.34 -31.72 -13.95
CA PHE A 255 10.62 -31.76 -13.27
C PHE A 255 10.57 -31.15 -11.87
N TRP A 256 10.06 -29.93 -11.73
CA TRP A 256 10.06 -29.28 -10.41
C TRP A 256 9.06 -29.88 -9.43
N ARG A 257 8.03 -30.60 -9.91
CA ARG A 257 7.09 -31.34 -9.05
C ARG A 257 7.58 -32.71 -8.61
N GLN A 258 8.70 -33.21 -9.15
CA GLN A 258 9.28 -34.47 -8.69
C GLN A 258 9.85 -34.38 -7.29
N ASP A 259 10.44 -33.23 -6.92
CA ASP A 259 10.99 -33.01 -5.58
C ASP A 259 9.95 -32.34 -4.66
N PRO A 260 9.46 -33.03 -3.62
CA PRO A 260 8.52 -32.46 -2.66
C PRO A 260 9.09 -31.25 -1.90
N ASN A 261 10.41 -31.13 -1.75
CA ASN A 261 11.03 -29.98 -1.09
C ASN A 261 10.90 -28.73 -1.96
N THR A 262 11.29 -28.83 -3.23
CA THR A 262 11.14 -27.75 -4.23
C THR A 262 9.69 -27.28 -4.32
N VAL A 263 8.73 -28.20 -4.40
CA VAL A 263 7.30 -27.85 -4.43
C VAL A 263 6.90 -27.04 -3.19
N ARG A 264 7.28 -27.49 -1.99
CA ARG A 264 6.95 -26.79 -0.74
C ARG A 264 7.55 -25.39 -0.70
N VAL A 265 8.80 -25.22 -1.10
CA VAL A 265 9.48 -23.92 -1.08
C VAL A 265 8.83 -22.95 -2.07
N ILE A 266 8.62 -23.38 -3.32
CA ILE A 266 8.02 -22.53 -4.35
C ILE A 266 6.60 -22.11 -3.95
N GLU A 267 5.78 -23.09 -3.55
CA GLU A 267 4.39 -22.81 -3.17
C GLU A 267 4.31 -21.95 -1.90
N PHE A 268 5.15 -22.19 -0.90
CA PHE A 268 5.21 -21.35 0.29
C PHE A 268 5.54 -19.89 -0.04
N ASN A 269 6.55 -19.66 -0.89
CA ASN A 269 6.93 -18.31 -1.33
C ASN A 269 5.81 -17.60 -2.12
N ARG A 270 5.03 -18.34 -2.91
CA ARG A 270 3.87 -17.80 -3.61
C ARG A 270 2.75 -17.40 -2.64
N TRP A 271 2.39 -18.29 -1.73
CA TRP A 271 1.25 -18.10 -0.83
C TRP A 271 1.52 -17.13 0.31
N VAL A 272 2.77 -17.00 0.78
CA VAL A 272 3.09 -16.09 1.89
C VAL A 272 2.77 -14.64 1.57
N VAL A 273 3.01 -14.20 0.32
CA VAL A 273 2.71 -12.82 -0.12
C VAL A 273 1.20 -12.56 -0.10
N VAL A 274 0.41 -13.52 -0.59
CA VAL A 274 -1.06 -13.46 -0.57
C VAL A 274 -1.55 -13.45 0.88
N PHE A 275 -1.01 -14.33 1.72
CA PHE A 275 -1.34 -14.39 3.14
C PHE A 275 -1.07 -13.06 3.85
N CYS A 276 0.08 -12.42 3.59
CA CYS A 276 0.41 -11.10 4.13
C CYS A 276 -0.63 -10.03 3.75
N ALA A 277 -1.09 -10.00 2.49
CA ALA A 277 -2.13 -9.07 2.05
C ALA A 277 -3.46 -9.30 2.79
N PHE A 278 -3.87 -10.56 2.94
CA PHE A 278 -5.11 -10.93 3.65
C PHE A 278 -5.04 -10.61 5.14
N VAL A 279 -3.93 -10.92 5.81
CA VAL A 279 -3.71 -10.59 7.23
C VAL A 279 -3.78 -9.08 7.42
N PHE A 280 -3.10 -8.32 6.57
CA PHE A 280 -3.14 -6.86 6.64
C PHE A 280 -4.57 -6.31 6.48
N PHE A 281 -5.31 -6.81 5.50
CA PHE A 281 -6.71 -6.44 5.29
C PHE A 281 -7.60 -6.83 6.47
N ALA A 282 -7.37 -7.98 7.12
CA ALA A 282 -8.11 -8.37 8.31
C ALA A 282 -7.93 -7.35 9.46
N PHE A 283 -6.70 -6.90 9.71
CA PHE A 283 -6.41 -5.93 10.78
C PHE A 283 -6.86 -4.50 10.46
N PHE A 284 -6.69 -4.03 9.23
CA PHE A 284 -6.93 -2.62 8.86
C PHE A 284 -8.13 -2.40 7.96
N GLY A 285 -8.47 -3.37 7.12
CA GLY A 285 -9.59 -3.30 6.19
C GLY A 285 -10.95 -3.51 6.87
N LEU A 286 -11.03 -4.32 7.93
CA LEU A 286 -12.29 -4.66 8.59
C LEU A 286 -12.68 -3.75 9.77
N THR A 287 -11.88 -2.73 10.07
CA THR A 287 -12.15 -1.84 11.21
C THR A 287 -13.46 -1.06 11.02
N ALA A 288 -14.10 -0.66 12.13
CA ALA A 288 -15.32 0.16 12.08
C ALA A 288 -15.10 1.47 11.30
N GLN A 289 -13.90 2.05 11.39
CA GLN A 289 -13.52 3.24 10.64
C GLN A 289 -13.47 2.96 9.13
N SER A 290 -12.80 1.88 8.73
CA SER A 290 -12.71 1.49 7.32
C SER A 290 -14.08 1.18 6.72
N ARG A 291 -14.96 0.49 7.46
CA ARG A 291 -16.34 0.22 7.02
C ARG A 291 -17.18 1.48 6.81
N LYS A 292 -17.02 2.49 7.67
CA LYS A 292 -17.66 3.81 7.47
C LYS A 292 -17.15 4.47 6.19
N ASN A 293 -15.84 4.44 5.98
CA ASN A 293 -15.21 4.98 4.77
C ASN A 293 -15.68 4.28 3.50
N TYR A 294 -15.82 2.95 3.51
CA TYR A 294 -16.39 2.20 2.38
C TYR A 294 -17.85 2.56 2.13
N SER A 295 -18.66 2.71 3.18
CA SER A 295 -20.06 3.14 3.03
C SER A 295 -20.18 4.55 2.45
N LEU A 296 -19.31 5.46 2.86
CA LEU A 296 -19.24 6.82 2.30
C LEU A 296 -18.85 6.80 0.83
N LEU A 297 -17.81 6.05 0.47
CA LEU A 297 -17.37 5.89 -0.92
C LEU A 297 -18.50 5.30 -1.78
N PHE A 298 -19.15 4.23 -1.30
CA PHE A 298 -20.27 3.59 -1.98
C PHE A 298 -21.42 4.58 -2.21
N ARG A 299 -21.77 5.40 -1.21
CA ARG A 299 -22.79 6.45 -1.36
C ARG A 299 -22.40 7.52 -2.38
N VAL A 300 -21.13 7.94 -2.42
CA VAL A 300 -20.64 8.93 -3.39
C VAL A 300 -20.70 8.37 -4.82
N VAL A 301 -20.23 7.13 -5.02
CA VAL A 301 -20.27 6.46 -6.31
C VAL A 301 -21.72 6.26 -6.75
N PHE A 302 -22.58 5.74 -5.88
CA PHE A 302 -24.01 5.53 -6.19
C PHE A 302 -24.73 6.84 -6.51
N ARG A 303 -24.45 7.93 -5.79
CA ARG A 303 -24.99 9.25 -6.10
C ARG A 303 -24.52 9.75 -7.47
N ARG A 304 -23.24 9.57 -7.82
CA ARG A 304 -22.72 9.98 -9.13
C ARG A 304 -23.29 9.15 -10.28
N VAL A 305 -23.47 7.85 -10.08
CA VAL A 305 -24.12 6.96 -11.06
C VAL A 305 -25.59 7.34 -11.25
N ASN A 306 -26.33 7.63 -10.17
CA ASN A 306 -27.72 8.11 -10.26
C ASN A 306 -27.83 9.51 -10.90
N LEU A 307 -26.91 10.42 -10.60
CA LEU A 307 -26.87 11.73 -11.28
C LEU A 307 -26.54 11.59 -12.76
N PHE A 308 -25.69 10.63 -13.13
CA PHE A 308 -25.37 10.34 -14.52
C PHE A 308 -26.55 9.69 -15.25
N SER A 309 -27.25 8.73 -14.62
CA SER A 309 -28.43 8.08 -15.18
C SER A 309 -29.60 9.05 -15.35
N LEU A 310 -29.84 9.95 -14.38
CA LEU A 310 -30.85 11.00 -14.48
C LEU A 310 -30.52 12.01 -15.60
N ARG A 311 -29.24 12.41 -15.76
CA ARG A 311 -28.81 13.28 -16.86
C ARG A 311 -28.94 12.61 -18.24
N MET A 312 -28.69 11.30 -18.32
CA MET A 312 -28.90 10.52 -19.55
C MET A 312 -30.39 10.39 -19.89
N ALA A 313 -31.25 10.12 -18.90
CA ALA A 313 -32.71 10.07 -19.08
C ALA A 313 -33.28 11.43 -19.50
N GLN A 314 -32.80 12.53 -18.91
CA GLN A 314 -33.22 13.89 -19.28
C GLN A 314 -32.76 14.28 -20.69
N ARG A 315 -31.57 13.82 -21.14
CA ARG A 315 -31.12 13.99 -22.54
C ARG A 315 -31.93 13.14 -23.52
N ALA A 316 -32.33 11.93 -23.15
CA ALA A 316 -33.17 11.07 -24.00
C ALA A 316 -34.57 11.65 -24.21
N ASN A 317 -35.12 12.37 -23.22
CA ASN A 317 -36.41 13.05 -23.33
C ASN A 317 -36.36 14.38 -24.12
N LEU A 318 -35.17 14.89 -24.48
CA LEU A 318 -34.99 16.17 -25.18
C LEU A 318 -34.83 16.04 -26.71
N THR A 319 -34.90 14.84 -27.28
CA THR A 319 -34.91 14.61 -28.74
C THR A 319 -35.77 13.38 -29.05
N PRO A 320 -36.92 13.48 -29.78
CA PRO A 320 -37.19 14.40 -30.89
C PRO A 320 -38.51 15.18 -30.77
N LEU A 321 -38.43 16.51 -30.64
CA LEU A 321 -39.48 17.43 -31.14
C LEU A 321 -39.01 18.21 -32.38
N ALA A 322 -37.92 17.77 -33.01
CA ALA A 322 -37.43 18.30 -34.28
C ALA A 322 -37.88 17.40 -35.44
N PHE A 323 -39.19 17.30 -35.66
CA PHE A 323 -39.76 16.91 -36.95
C PHE A 323 -41.01 17.74 -37.23
N GLN A 324 -40.81 19.03 -37.46
CA GLN A 324 -41.79 19.86 -38.14
C GLN A 324 -41.03 20.80 -39.08
N SER A 325 -40.58 20.24 -40.21
CA SER A 325 -40.20 21.05 -41.37
C SER A 325 -41.24 20.92 -42.46
N ALA A 326 -41.80 22.07 -42.82
CA ALA A 326 -42.09 22.50 -44.18
C ALA A 326 -43.18 21.75 -44.95
N GLY A 327 -44.35 22.39 -45.02
CA GLY A 327 -45.37 22.07 -46.01
C GLY A 327 -46.43 23.16 -46.16
N LYS A 328 -46.18 24.05 -47.13
CA LYS A 328 -47.18 24.77 -47.97
C LYS A 328 -47.45 26.27 -47.68
N ARG A 329 -47.57 26.98 -48.81
CA ARG A 329 -47.40 28.41 -49.11
C ARG A 329 -48.74 29.04 -49.57
N ARG A 330 -48.80 30.38 -49.57
CA ARG A 330 -49.80 31.34 -50.13
C ARG A 330 -50.98 31.67 -49.24
N ASP A 331 -51.57 32.86 -49.28
CA ASP A 331 -51.22 34.23 -49.72
C ASP A 331 -52.24 35.12 -48.97
N ASP A 332 -51.85 36.35 -48.66
CA ASP A 332 -52.65 37.58 -48.82
C ASP A 332 -52.48 38.63 -47.70
N THR A 333 -52.39 39.85 -48.24
CA THR A 333 -52.35 41.23 -47.75
C THR A 333 -53.30 41.60 -46.60
N ASP A 334 -52.85 42.42 -45.63
CA ASP A 334 -53.15 43.87 -45.59
C ASP A 334 -52.72 44.59 -44.29
N ILE A 335 -52.24 45.83 -44.49
CA ILE A 335 -52.45 47.09 -43.73
C ILE A 335 -51.94 47.28 -42.27
N THR A 336 -51.19 48.38 -42.16
CA THR A 336 -50.55 49.19 -41.08
C THR A 336 -51.40 49.58 -39.82
N PRO A 337 -50.94 50.50 -38.91
CA PRO A 337 -50.22 50.25 -37.64
C PRO A 337 -50.93 50.91 -36.41
N SER A 338 -50.19 51.19 -35.31
CA SER A 338 -50.56 51.97 -34.09
C SER A 338 -51.18 51.15 -32.94
N THR A 339 -51.06 51.43 -31.63
CA THR A 339 -50.65 52.61 -30.84
C THR A 339 -50.20 52.16 -29.44
N GLN A 340 -49.44 53.04 -28.77
CA GLN A 340 -49.06 53.07 -27.36
C GLN A 340 -50.17 52.75 -26.35
N HIS A 341 -49.80 52.21 -25.17
CA HIS A 341 -50.26 52.80 -23.92
C HIS A 341 -49.25 52.64 -22.76
N THR A 342 -48.84 53.81 -22.28
CA THR A 342 -48.19 54.21 -21.02
C THR A 342 -48.87 53.69 -19.75
N ARG A 343 -48.10 53.52 -18.65
CA ARG A 343 -48.19 54.22 -17.33
C ARG A 343 -47.34 53.44 -16.30
N ASN A 344 -46.19 53.98 -15.85
CA ASN A 344 -45.95 54.69 -14.57
C ASN A 344 -46.43 53.90 -13.34
N ASP A 345 -45.83 53.92 -12.16
CA ASP A 345 -44.61 54.46 -11.54
C ASP A 345 -44.69 53.87 -10.13
N CYS A 346 -43.56 53.55 -9.48
CA CYS A 346 -43.35 53.96 -8.09
C CYS A 346 -41.94 53.56 -7.63
N LEU A 347 -41.15 54.63 -7.48
CA LEU A 347 -39.86 54.73 -6.84
C LEU A 347 -39.95 54.42 -5.33
N GLY A 348 -38.81 54.02 -4.78
CA GLY A 348 -38.57 53.91 -3.34
C GLY A 348 -37.12 53.52 -3.06
N GLU A 349 -36.18 54.41 -3.37
CA GLU A 349 -34.81 54.40 -2.85
C GLU A 349 -34.80 54.56 -1.32
N LEU A 350 -33.83 53.94 -0.64
CA LEU A 350 -33.08 54.57 0.45
C LEU A 350 -31.75 53.85 0.69
N SER A 351 -30.71 54.67 0.82
CA SER A 351 -29.28 54.38 0.88
C SER A 351 -28.68 54.75 2.26
N TYR A 352 -27.42 54.35 2.48
CA TYR A 352 -26.45 54.81 3.51
C TYR A 352 -26.63 54.29 4.97
N ALA A 353 -25.61 54.03 5.82
CA ALA A 353 -24.14 54.17 5.86
C ALA A 353 -23.61 53.24 7.01
N GLU A 354 -22.47 52.54 6.89
CA GLU A 354 -21.12 52.87 7.42
C GLU A 354 -20.98 53.20 8.93
N LYS A 355 -20.21 52.38 9.69
CA LYS A 355 -19.17 52.77 10.69
C LYS A 355 -18.58 51.56 11.47
N GLY A 356 -17.25 51.46 11.51
CA GLY A 356 -16.47 50.73 12.53
C GLY A 356 -16.39 51.51 13.86
N PRO A 357 -15.68 51.03 14.91
CA PRO A 357 -14.20 51.07 14.90
C PRO A 357 -13.45 49.96 15.70
N THR A 358 -12.13 50.02 15.54
CA THR A 358 -10.96 49.38 16.20
C THR A 358 -10.79 49.60 17.71
N SER A 359 -10.10 48.67 18.41
CA SER A 359 -9.17 49.01 19.50
C SER A 359 -8.01 48.01 19.68
N THR A 360 -6.84 48.60 19.92
CA THR A 360 -5.50 48.09 20.27
C THR A 360 -5.29 48.12 21.79
N TYR A 361 -4.40 47.27 22.33
CA TYR A 361 -3.79 47.45 23.66
C TYR A 361 -2.31 46.98 23.66
N GLU A 362 -1.39 47.93 23.80
CA GLU A 362 -0.06 47.84 24.47
C GLU A 362 -0.28 48.11 25.99
N GLY A 363 0.55 47.78 26.98
CA GLY A 363 1.91 47.26 27.10
C GLY A 363 2.37 47.36 28.58
N THR A 364 3.69 47.17 28.80
CA THR A 364 4.57 47.48 29.97
C THR A 364 4.87 46.42 31.06
N ASP A 365 6.04 45.77 30.89
CA ASP A 365 7.27 45.70 31.73
C ASP A 365 7.26 45.74 33.28
N SER A 366 8.02 44.82 33.89
CA SER A 366 9.11 45.14 34.85
C SER A 366 10.02 43.95 35.26
N HIS A 367 11.32 44.14 35.04
CA HIS A 367 12.58 43.68 35.67
C HIS A 367 12.63 42.94 37.04
N ASN A 368 13.46 41.88 37.17
CA ASN A 368 14.51 41.57 38.20
C ASN A 368 15.00 40.10 38.05
N SER A 369 16.26 39.76 37.75
CA SER A 369 17.50 39.68 38.57
C SER A 369 17.62 38.48 39.56
N HIS A 370 18.71 37.71 39.37
CA HIS A 370 19.47 36.78 40.22
C HIS A 370 18.83 36.02 41.41
N ILE A 371 19.11 34.70 41.53
CA ILE A 371 19.98 34.01 42.53
C ILE A 371 19.70 32.49 42.53
N GLN A 372 20.80 31.72 42.58
CA GLN A 372 21.01 30.27 42.86
C GLN A 372 20.68 29.22 41.80
#